data_AF-A0A8S0V475-F1
#
_entry.id   AF-A0A8S0V475-F1
#
_cell.length_a   1.000
_cell.length_b   1.000
_cell.length_c   1.000
_cell.angle_alpha   90.00
_cell.angle_beta   90.00
_cell.angle_gamma   90.00
#
_symmetry.space_group_name_H-M   'P 1'
#
loop_
_entity.id
_entity.type
_entity.pdbx_description
1 polymer ?
#
loop_
_entity_poly.entity_id
_entity_poly.type
_entity_poly.pdbx_seq_one_letter_code
_entity_poly.pdbx_strand_id
1 'polypeptide(L)'
;MSLSMCQQTPFFLHIPQSGTVHCRQPPKEKVVVVLGATGTGKSRLSIDIGTRFPAEVVNSDKMQVYEGLDITTNKITQEECCGVPHHLLGEIDPNMDFTATNFCNMASLAIKSVVNNRRLPIIVGGSNSFIEALIDDKDNDKFRSKYECCFLWVDVSMPMLDSCLSDRVDRMVERGMVDEVRKMFRLNANYSRGIRRAIGVPELDRYFRAESSSDDKTRARILEEAINMIKFNTSKLACRQMEKIYRLRDVKGWKMHRIDATDVFRRRGREADKAWENLVAGPSAMIVSRFLYNFGPMEYRNLRALRGPLMGTAVAAATH
;
A
#
# COMPACT_ATOMS: atom_id res chain seq x y z
N MET A 1 -64.86 -73.38 11.54
CA MET A 1 -64.17 -72.32 12.32
C MET A 1 -62.90 -72.00 11.55
N SER A 2 -62.97 -71.11 10.55
CA SER A 2 -62.67 -69.67 10.63
C SER A 2 -61.25 -69.36 11.11
N LEU A 3 -60.45 -68.74 10.23
CA LEU A 3 -59.68 -67.50 10.41
C LEU A 3 -58.61 -67.46 9.29
N SER A 4 -58.84 -66.73 8.21
CA SER A 4 -58.60 -65.28 8.05
C SER A 4 -57.14 -64.96 7.72
N MET A 5 -56.93 -64.51 6.49
CA MET A 5 -55.69 -63.94 5.97
C MET A 5 -55.39 -62.62 6.70
N CYS A 6 -54.15 -62.43 7.15
CA CYS A 6 -53.67 -61.13 7.62
C CYS A 6 -52.55 -60.63 6.70
N GLN A 7 -52.84 -59.54 5.99
CA GLN A 7 -51.93 -58.83 5.09
C GLN A 7 -50.83 -58.14 5.92
N GLN A 8 -49.57 -58.27 5.50
CA GLN A 8 -48.47 -57.48 6.03
C GLN A 8 -48.45 -56.11 5.34
N THR A 9 -48.74 -55.06 6.09
CA THR A 9 -48.49 -53.66 5.73
C THR A 9 -47.00 -53.32 5.95
N PRO A 10 -46.34 -52.59 5.03
CA PRO A 10 -44.96 -52.15 5.25
C PRO A 10 -44.92 -50.98 6.24
N PHE A 11 -44.11 -51.13 7.28
CA PHE A 11 -43.75 -50.05 8.19
C PHE A 11 -42.89 -49.01 7.44
N PHE A 12 -43.47 -47.84 7.18
CA PHE A 12 -42.72 -46.66 6.75
C PHE A 12 -41.90 -46.12 7.93
N LEU A 13 -40.58 -46.34 7.89
CA LEU A 13 -39.63 -45.59 8.70
C LEU A 13 -39.46 -44.19 8.07
N HIS A 14 -40.06 -43.20 8.72
CA HIS A 14 -39.89 -41.79 8.40
C HIS A 14 -38.43 -41.39 8.67
N ILE A 15 -37.63 -41.23 7.62
CA ILE A 15 -36.33 -40.56 7.69
C ILE A 15 -36.62 -39.05 7.68
N PRO A 16 -36.23 -38.26 8.71
CA PRO A 16 -36.33 -36.83 8.62
C PRO A 16 -35.30 -36.33 7.59
N GLN A 17 -35.81 -35.80 6.48
CA GLN A 17 -35.01 -35.04 5.52
C GLN A 17 -34.71 -33.66 6.09
N SER A 18 -33.49 -33.19 5.80
CA SER A 18 -33.07 -31.78 5.86
C SER A 18 -32.68 -31.23 7.24
N GLY A 19 -31.50 -31.65 7.71
CA GLY A 19 -30.61 -30.73 8.41
C GLY A 19 -29.75 -30.03 7.37
N THR A 20 -30.00 -28.73 7.13
CA THR A 20 -29.07 -27.88 6.39
C THR A 20 -27.74 -27.89 7.14
N VAL A 21 -26.78 -28.65 6.62
CA VAL A 21 -25.38 -28.53 7.03
C VAL A 21 -24.97 -27.11 6.63
N HIS A 22 -25.05 -26.17 7.57
CA HIS A 22 -24.30 -24.92 7.45
C HIS A 22 -22.82 -25.33 7.49
N CYS A 23 -22.25 -25.59 6.30
CA CYS A 23 -20.81 -25.62 6.12
C CYS A 23 -20.30 -24.24 6.56
N ARG A 24 -19.90 -24.11 7.83
CA ARG A 24 -19.16 -22.96 8.30
C ARG A 24 -17.89 -22.95 7.49
N GLN A 25 -17.80 -22.02 6.54
CA GLN A 25 -16.55 -21.79 5.83
C GLN A 25 -15.46 -21.56 6.88
N PRO A 26 -14.25 -22.10 6.67
CA PRO A 26 -13.14 -21.85 7.57
C PRO A 26 -12.95 -20.33 7.72
N PRO A 27 -12.57 -19.85 8.93
CA PRO A 27 -12.36 -18.42 9.14
C PRO A 27 -11.33 -17.90 8.14
N LYS A 28 -11.66 -16.77 7.50
CA LYS A 28 -10.78 -16.15 6.51
C LYS A 28 -9.56 -15.56 7.20
N GLU A 29 -8.43 -15.65 6.52
CA GLU A 29 -7.17 -15.06 6.98
C GLU A 29 -7.23 -13.53 6.83
N LYS A 30 -6.57 -12.80 7.74
CA LYS A 30 -6.73 -11.34 7.83
C LYS A 30 -5.62 -10.61 7.08
N VAL A 31 -5.99 -9.63 6.26
CA VAL A 31 -5.06 -8.78 5.49
C VAL A 31 -5.42 -7.31 5.71
N VAL A 32 -4.40 -6.47 5.93
CA VAL A 32 -4.56 -5.01 5.97
C VAL A 32 -4.11 -4.43 4.65
N VAL A 33 -4.84 -3.44 4.13
CA VAL A 33 -4.53 -2.74 2.89
C VAL A 33 -4.46 -1.24 3.17
N VAL A 34 -3.31 -0.63 2.93
CA VAL A 34 -3.08 0.80 3.12
C VAL A 34 -3.07 1.53 1.78
N LEU A 35 -4.11 2.33 1.56
CA LEU A 35 -4.39 3.11 0.35
C LEU A 35 -4.13 4.61 0.57
N GLY A 36 -3.97 5.34 -0.52
CA GLY A 36 -3.71 6.80 -0.51
C GLY A 36 -2.85 7.25 -1.69
N ALA A 37 -2.95 8.53 -2.05
CA ALA A 37 -2.10 9.13 -3.06
C ALA A 37 -0.61 9.12 -2.69
N THR A 38 0.29 9.26 -3.66
CA THR A 38 1.72 9.45 -3.40
C THR A 38 1.93 10.64 -2.46
N GLY A 39 2.90 10.53 -1.53
CA GLY A 39 3.17 11.58 -0.54
C GLY A 39 2.26 11.61 0.69
N THR A 40 1.17 10.83 0.77
CA THR A 40 0.25 10.89 1.94
C THR A 40 0.77 10.18 3.20
N GLY A 41 1.93 9.51 3.16
CA GLY A 41 2.53 8.85 4.32
C GLY A 41 2.16 7.37 4.51
N LYS A 42 1.70 6.69 3.46
CA LYS A 42 1.34 5.24 3.51
C LYS A 42 2.45 4.35 4.07
N SER A 43 3.69 4.53 3.60
CA SER A 43 4.83 3.71 4.06
C SER A 43 5.12 3.96 5.55
N ARG A 44 5.07 5.22 6.00
CA ARG A 44 5.19 5.54 7.44
C ARG A 44 4.13 4.80 8.25
N LEU A 45 2.87 4.83 7.80
CA LEU A 45 1.78 4.14 8.50
C LEU A 45 1.96 2.62 8.52
N SER A 46 2.47 2.02 7.45
CA SER A 46 2.70 0.56 7.44
C SER A 46 3.80 0.13 8.40
N ILE A 47 4.83 0.96 8.59
CA ILE A 47 5.84 0.71 9.63
C ILE A 47 5.27 0.90 11.02
N ASP A 48 4.46 1.95 11.25
CA ASP A 48 3.79 2.15 12.55
C ASP A 48 2.89 0.97 12.93
N ILE A 49 2.23 0.35 11.95
CA ILE A 49 1.44 -0.87 12.16
C ILE A 49 2.39 -2.06 12.35
N GLY A 50 3.41 -2.23 11.51
CA GLY A 50 4.33 -3.38 11.57
C GLY A 50 5.25 -3.42 12.80
N THR A 51 5.40 -2.30 13.50
CA THR A 51 6.08 -2.23 14.80
C THR A 51 5.14 -2.49 15.98
N ARG A 52 3.82 -2.34 15.80
CA ARG A 52 2.79 -2.62 16.82
C ARG A 52 2.21 -4.03 16.75
N PHE A 53 2.25 -4.64 15.57
CA PHE A 53 1.73 -5.98 15.29
C PHE A 53 2.81 -6.81 14.60
N PRO A 54 2.89 -8.14 14.84
CA PRO A 54 3.81 -9.01 14.11
C PRO A 54 3.39 -9.07 12.65
N ALA A 55 3.95 -8.21 11.80
CA ALA A 55 3.49 -7.99 10.44
C ALA A 55 4.65 -7.93 9.44
N GLU A 56 4.31 -8.06 8.17
CA GLU A 56 5.22 -7.88 7.04
C GLU A 56 4.51 -7.09 5.94
N VAL A 57 5.26 -6.26 5.23
CA VAL A 57 4.75 -5.36 4.20
C VAL A 57 4.87 -6.01 2.82
N VAL A 58 3.81 -5.94 2.02
CA VAL A 58 3.82 -6.32 0.61
C VAL A 58 3.63 -5.05 -0.21
N ASN A 59 4.68 -4.61 -0.91
CA ASN A 59 4.62 -3.41 -1.74
C ASN A 59 3.70 -3.63 -2.94
N SER A 60 2.84 -2.65 -3.20
CA SER A 60 1.93 -2.61 -4.34
C SER A 60 2.10 -1.35 -5.18
N ASP A 61 3.24 -0.64 -5.08
CA ASP A 61 3.60 0.41 -6.02
C ASP A 61 4.39 -0.17 -7.21
N LYS A 62 3.82 -0.01 -8.41
CA LYS A 62 4.34 -0.57 -9.67
C LYS A 62 5.75 -0.08 -10.03
N MET A 63 6.21 1.06 -9.53
CA MET A 63 7.57 1.56 -9.82
C MET A 63 8.56 1.10 -8.76
N GLN A 64 8.11 0.88 -7.52
CA GLN A 64 8.96 0.46 -6.41
C GLN A 64 9.30 -1.04 -6.43
N VAL A 65 8.63 -1.85 -7.27
CA VAL A 65 8.98 -3.26 -7.45
C VAL A 65 10.35 -3.45 -8.09
N TYR A 66 10.85 -2.47 -8.84
CA TYR A 66 12.09 -2.62 -9.62
C TYR A 66 13.34 -2.26 -8.81
N GLU A 67 14.42 -2.99 -9.08
CA GLU A 67 15.75 -2.67 -8.57
C GLU A 67 16.25 -1.30 -9.07
N GLY A 68 16.91 -0.55 -8.18
CA GLY A 68 17.48 0.77 -8.46
C GLY A 68 16.44 1.89 -8.56
N LEU A 69 16.91 3.11 -8.84
CA LEU A 69 16.11 4.34 -8.77
C LEU A 69 15.41 4.55 -7.43
N ASP A 70 16.08 4.26 -6.31
CA ASP A 70 15.47 4.27 -4.98
C ASP A 70 15.01 5.67 -4.56
N ILE A 71 15.78 6.71 -4.89
CA ILE A 71 15.39 8.10 -4.65
C ILE A 71 14.21 8.48 -5.56
N THR A 72 14.37 8.28 -6.88
CA THR A 72 13.39 8.64 -7.92
C THR A 72 12.05 7.95 -7.72
N THR A 73 12.06 6.67 -7.31
CA THR A 73 10.84 5.89 -7.02
C THR A 73 10.36 6.03 -5.58
N ASN A 74 11.07 6.82 -4.75
CA ASN A 74 10.75 7.12 -3.36
C ASN A 74 10.55 5.83 -2.54
N LYS A 75 11.47 4.87 -2.69
CA LYS A 75 11.49 3.66 -1.85
C LYS A 75 11.80 4.05 -0.41
N ILE A 76 11.17 3.34 0.51
CA ILE A 76 11.50 3.45 1.93
C ILE A 76 12.91 2.88 2.15
N THR A 77 13.73 3.54 2.96
CA THR A 77 15.09 3.05 3.24
C THR A 77 15.08 1.93 4.28
N GLN A 78 16.19 1.17 4.38
CA GLN A 78 16.29 0.10 5.37
C GLN A 78 16.20 0.63 6.81
N GLU A 79 16.72 1.83 7.06
CA GLU A 79 16.61 2.51 8.36
C GLU A 79 15.15 2.87 8.66
N GLU A 80 14.43 3.41 7.68
CA GLU A 80 13.02 3.77 7.81
C GLU A 80 12.11 2.54 7.97
N CYS A 81 12.51 1.37 7.44
CA CYS A 81 11.77 0.13 7.61
C CYS A 81 11.71 -0.36 9.06
N CYS A 82 12.60 0.10 9.95
CA CYS A 82 12.64 -0.29 11.36
C CYS A 82 12.61 -1.82 11.60
N GLY A 83 13.25 -2.60 10.70
CA GLY A 83 13.28 -4.06 10.77
C GLY A 83 11.99 -4.78 10.35
N VAL A 84 10.96 -4.06 9.89
CA VAL A 84 9.75 -4.66 9.32
C VAL A 84 10.09 -5.27 7.95
N PRO A 85 9.88 -6.59 7.73
CA PRO A 85 10.16 -7.21 6.45
C PRO A 85 9.30 -6.64 5.32
N HIS A 86 9.90 -6.46 4.14
CA HIS A 86 9.23 -5.99 2.93
C HIS A 86 9.36 -7.02 1.82
N HIS A 87 8.27 -7.22 1.10
CA HIS A 87 8.17 -8.05 -0.11
C HIS A 87 7.83 -7.15 -1.29
N LEU A 88 8.32 -7.54 -2.48
CA LEU A 88 8.08 -6.86 -3.75
C LEU A 88 8.60 -5.42 -3.79
N LEU A 89 9.69 -5.15 -3.09
CA LEU A 89 10.32 -3.84 -3.02
C LEU A 89 11.75 -3.94 -3.54
N GLY A 90 11.98 -3.47 -4.77
CA GLY A 90 13.31 -3.52 -5.39
C GLY A 90 13.79 -4.93 -5.74
N GLU A 91 12.90 -5.81 -6.21
CA GLU A 91 13.21 -7.23 -6.50
C GLU A 91 13.12 -7.58 -8.00
N ILE A 92 12.61 -6.67 -8.83
CA ILE A 92 12.35 -6.93 -10.25
C ILE A 92 13.41 -6.25 -11.13
N ASP A 93 13.90 -6.97 -12.15
CA ASP A 93 14.82 -6.42 -13.15
C ASP A 93 14.23 -5.15 -13.79
N PRO A 94 14.95 -4.02 -13.78
CA PRO A 94 14.44 -2.74 -14.28
C PRO A 94 14.10 -2.72 -15.79
N ASN A 95 14.53 -3.72 -16.56
CA ASN A 95 14.22 -3.86 -17.99
C ASN A 95 13.02 -4.78 -18.27
N MET A 96 12.53 -5.51 -17.26
CA MET A 96 11.36 -6.37 -17.42
C MET A 96 10.06 -5.56 -17.34
N ASP A 97 9.03 -6.02 -18.03
CA ASP A 97 7.68 -5.48 -17.83
C ASP A 97 6.99 -6.20 -16.68
N PHE A 98 6.46 -5.42 -15.73
CA PHE A 98 5.70 -5.92 -14.60
C PHE A 98 4.21 -5.62 -14.75
N THR A 99 3.42 -6.66 -14.99
CA THR A 99 1.96 -6.57 -15.22
C THR A 99 1.16 -6.79 -13.94
N ALA A 100 -0.15 -6.47 -13.99
CA ALA A 100 -1.06 -6.77 -12.89
C ALA A 100 -1.14 -8.30 -12.60
N THR A 101 -1.04 -9.15 -13.62
CA THR A 101 -1.00 -10.61 -13.44
C THR A 101 0.27 -11.04 -12.70
N ASN A 102 1.43 -10.46 -13.04
CA ASN A 102 2.68 -10.73 -12.30
C ASN A 102 2.53 -10.33 -10.84
N PHE A 103 1.99 -9.13 -10.58
CA PHE A 103 1.69 -8.67 -9.23
C PHE A 103 0.77 -9.62 -8.48
N CYS A 104 -0.37 -10.01 -9.06
CA CYS A 104 -1.32 -10.90 -8.39
C CYS A 104 -0.69 -12.23 -7.99
N ASN A 105 0.09 -12.84 -8.88
CA ASN A 105 0.78 -14.10 -8.61
C ASN A 105 1.79 -13.95 -7.46
N MET A 106 2.68 -12.97 -7.56
CA MET A 106 3.75 -12.78 -6.57
C MET A 106 3.23 -12.29 -5.22
N ALA A 107 2.30 -11.34 -5.20
CA ALA A 107 1.67 -10.85 -3.98
C ALA A 107 0.90 -11.98 -3.28
N SER A 108 0.20 -12.84 -4.03
CA SER A 108 -0.50 -13.99 -3.44
C SER A 108 0.46 -14.97 -2.76
N LEU A 109 1.65 -15.19 -3.34
CA LEU A 109 2.69 -16.03 -2.73
C LEU A 109 3.28 -15.38 -1.47
N ALA A 110 3.61 -14.08 -1.54
CA ALA A 110 4.12 -13.33 -0.40
C ALA A 110 3.11 -13.34 0.76
N ILE A 111 1.85 -12.99 0.51
CA ILE A 111 0.77 -12.99 1.51
C ILE A 111 0.62 -14.38 2.14
N LYS A 112 0.62 -15.45 1.33
CA LYS A 112 0.55 -16.83 1.84
C LYS A 112 1.74 -17.17 2.75
N SER A 113 2.95 -16.75 2.37
CA SER A 113 4.16 -16.94 3.19
C SER A 113 4.06 -16.22 4.53
N VAL A 114 3.66 -14.94 4.51
CA VAL A 114 3.49 -14.12 5.72
C VAL A 114 2.46 -14.73 6.68
N VAL A 115 1.32 -15.19 6.16
CA VAL A 115 0.29 -15.88 6.95
C VAL A 115 0.82 -17.19 7.53
N ASN A 116 1.53 -18.00 6.75
CA ASN A 116 2.13 -19.25 7.24
C ASN A 116 3.14 -19.01 8.37
N ASN A 117 3.82 -17.86 8.36
CA ASN A 117 4.72 -17.40 9.42
C ASN A 117 3.98 -16.79 10.62
N ARG A 118 2.64 -16.88 10.67
CA ARG A 118 1.76 -16.32 11.70
C ARG A 118 1.91 -14.81 11.87
N ARG A 119 2.18 -14.10 10.77
CA ARG A 119 2.30 -12.65 10.72
C ARG A 119 1.17 -12.05 9.90
N LEU A 120 0.89 -10.76 10.15
CA LEU A 120 -0.12 -9.99 9.44
C LEU A 120 0.45 -9.46 8.11
N PRO A 121 -0.15 -9.81 6.96
CA PRO A 121 0.19 -9.17 5.70
C PRO A 121 -0.39 -7.75 5.63
N ILE A 122 0.47 -6.77 5.34
CA ILE A 122 0.07 -5.37 5.09
C ILE A 122 0.40 -5.02 3.64
N ILE A 123 -0.60 -4.88 2.79
CA ILE A 123 -0.42 -4.44 1.40
C ILE A 123 -0.37 -2.91 1.35
N VAL A 124 0.67 -2.34 0.76
CA VAL A 124 0.92 -0.89 0.79
C VAL A 124 1.39 -0.40 -0.57
N GLY A 125 0.75 0.63 -1.13
CA GLY A 125 1.25 1.26 -2.35
C GLY A 125 0.26 2.18 -3.04
N GLY A 126 0.74 2.92 -4.05
CA GLY A 126 -0.07 3.88 -4.80
C GLY A 126 -0.72 3.32 -6.07
N SER A 127 -0.40 2.08 -6.48
CA SER A 127 -0.96 1.51 -7.72
C SER A 127 -2.27 0.80 -7.46
N ASN A 128 -3.35 1.58 -7.31
CA ASN A 128 -4.70 1.08 -7.07
C ASN A 128 -5.18 0.03 -8.10
N SER A 129 -4.63 0.02 -9.32
CA SER A 129 -4.91 -1.04 -10.31
C SER A 129 -4.38 -2.42 -9.90
N PHE A 130 -3.24 -2.49 -9.22
CA PHE A 130 -2.67 -3.74 -8.73
C PHE A 130 -3.49 -4.28 -7.56
N ILE A 131 -3.85 -3.40 -6.63
CA ILE A 131 -4.70 -3.75 -5.49
C ILE A 131 -6.09 -4.18 -5.97
N GLU A 132 -6.70 -3.45 -6.90
CA GLU A 132 -7.99 -3.82 -7.52
C GLU A 132 -7.90 -5.16 -8.23
N ALA A 133 -6.85 -5.42 -9.02
CA ALA A 133 -6.68 -6.70 -9.72
C ALA A 133 -6.48 -7.89 -8.77
N LEU A 134 -5.79 -7.68 -7.64
CA LEU A 134 -5.57 -8.71 -6.63
C LEU A 134 -6.84 -9.03 -5.85
N ILE A 135 -7.61 -8.01 -5.46
CA ILE A 135 -8.75 -8.15 -4.55
C ILE A 135 -10.05 -8.46 -5.30
N ASP A 136 -10.29 -7.83 -6.45
CA ASP A 136 -11.50 -7.98 -7.25
C ASP A 136 -11.21 -8.83 -8.52
N ASP A 137 -10.40 -9.89 -8.37
CA ASP A 137 -10.09 -10.82 -9.46
C ASP A 137 -11.37 -11.32 -10.13
N LYS A 138 -11.59 -10.85 -11.37
CA LYS A 138 -12.83 -11.01 -12.12
C LYS A 138 -13.13 -12.46 -12.50
N ASP A 139 -12.11 -13.31 -12.52
CA ASP A 139 -12.24 -14.64 -13.08
C ASP A 139 -12.54 -15.72 -12.03
N ASN A 140 -12.45 -15.42 -10.71
CA ASN A 140 -12.65 -16.48 -9.70
C ASN A 140 -12.85 -16.06 -8.22
N ASP A 141 -12.87 -14.77 -7.86
CA ASP A 141 -12.99 -14.30 -6.45
C ASP A 141 -12.06 -15.04 -5.44
N LYS A 142 -10.90 -15.51 -5.93
CA LYS A 142 -9.97 -16.38 -5.17
C LYS A 142 -9.39 -15.68 -3.95
N PHE A 143 -9.29 -14.35 -4.00
CA PHE A 143 -8.70 -13.58 -2.92
C PHE A 143 -9.70 -13.40 -1.78
N ARG A 144 -10.90 -12.87 -2.06
CA ARG A 144 -11.92 -12.63 -1.02
C ARG A 144 -12.50 -13.90 -0.44
N SER A 145 -12.41 -15.04 -1.14
CA SER A 145 -12.77 -16.34 -0.57
C SER A 145 -11.80 -16.81 0.52
N LYS A 146 -10.52 -16.40 0.46
CA LYS A 146 -9.47 -16.79 1.41
C LYS A 146 -9.18 -15.75 2.48
N TYR A 147 -9.28 -14.48 2.11
CA TYR A 147 -8.86 -13.36 2.95
C TYR A 147 -10.00 -12.41 3.26
N GLU A 148 -10.03 -11.94 4.51
CA GLU A 148 -10.80 -10.78 4.94
C GLU A 148 -9.88 -9.56 4.90
N CYS A 149 -10.37 -8.44 4.34
CA CYS A 149 -9.56 -7.24 4.15
C CYS A 149 -10.03 -6.09 5.06
N CYS A 150 -9.07 -5.43 5.71
CA CYS A 150 -9.28 -4.14 6.36
C CYS A 150 -8.59 -3.04 5.53
N PHE A 151 -9.39 -2.12 4.98
CA PHE A 151 -8.89 -1.03 4.16
C PHE A 151 -8.69 0.24 4.99
N LEU A 152 -7.46 0.71 5.07
CA LEU A 152 -7.08 2.00 5.62
C LEU A 152 -6.78 2.94 4.46
N TRP A 153 -7.43 4.09 4.40
CA TRP A 153 -7.18 5.10 3.37
C TRP A 153 -6.62 6.36 4.03
N VAL A 154 -5.33 6.61 3.82
CA VAL A 154 -4.66 7.84 4.27
C VAL A 154 -4.92 8.95 3.25
N ASP A 155 -5.66 9.96 3.68
CA ASP A 155 -6.12 11.06 2.86
C ASP A 155 -5.50 12.38 3.29
N VAL A 156 -5.22 13.25 2.32
CA VAL A 156 -4.67 14.59 2.54
C VAL A 156 -5.35 15.52 1.54
N SER A 157 -5.73 16.73 1.97
CA SER A 157 -6.31 17.71 1.05
C SER A 157 -5.35 18.03 -0.10
N MET A 158 -5.89 18.08 -1.33
CA MET A 158 -5.06 18.30 -2.53
C MET A 158 -4.21 19.58 -2.49
N PRO A 159 -4.70 20.75 -2.03
CA PRO A 159 -3.86 21.93 -1.94
C PRO A 159 -2.64 21.75 -1.02
N MET A 160 -2.80 20.97 0.05
CA MET A 160 -1.69 20.69 0.96
C MET A 160 -0.75 19.63 0.40
N LEU A 161 -1.32 18.59 -0.22
CA LEU A 161 -0.54 17.53 -0.83
C LEU A 161 0.33 18.06 -1.98
N ASP A 162 -0.21 18.95 -2.82
CA ASP A 162 0.51 19.54 -3.96
C ASP A 162 1.80 20.26 -3.54
N SER A 163 1.70 21.16 -2.56
CA SER A 163 2.88 21.84 -1.98
C SER A 163 3.88 20.85 -1.40
N CYS A 164 3.42 19.84 -0.65
CA CYS A 164 4.30 18.84 -0.05
C CYS A 164 4.99 17.95 -1.10
N LEU A 165 4.32 17.66 -2.22
CA LEU A 165 4.88 16.91 -3.33
C LEU A 165 5.93 17.73 -4.07
N SER A 166 5.70 19.03 -4.28
CA SER A 166 6.71 19.93 -4.83
C SER A 166 7.97 19.96 -3.97
N ASP A 167 7.82 20.24 -2.67
CA ASP A 167 8.96 20.27 -1.73
C ASP A 167 9.68 18.93 -1.69
N ARG A 168 8.95 17.81 -1.81
CA ARG A 168 9.55 16.47 -1.85
C ARG A 168 10.42 16.28 -3.09
N VAL A 169 9.99 16.74 -4.25
CA VAL A 169 10.80 16.65 -5.48
C VAL A 169 12.09 17.45 -5.32
N ASP A 170 12.02 18.65 -4.72
CA ASP A 170 13.22 19.45 -4.45
C ASP A 170 14.23 18.67 -3.59
N ARG A 171 13.75 18.02 -2.53
CA ARG A 171 14.59 17.16 -1.69
C ARG A 171 15.12 15.92 -2.38
N MET A 172 14.34 15.34 -3.30
CA MET A 172 14.83 14.22 -4.11
C MET A 172 16.01 14.67 -4.98
N VAL A 173 15.91 15.86 -5.59
CA VAL A 173 17.01 16.47 -6.36
C VAL A 173 18.23 16.71 -5.48
N GLU A 174 18.05 17.31 -4.29
CA GLU A 174 19.13 17.53 -3.31
C GLU A 174 19.81 16.23 -2.86
N ARG A 175 19.06 15.13 -2.77
CA ARG A 175 19.57 13.79 -2.43
C ARG A 175 20.27 13.09 -3.60
N GLY A 176 20.33 13.70 -4.78
CA GLY A 176 21.02 13.14 -5.94
C GLY A 176 20.14 12.38 -6.92
N MET A 177 18.82 12.65 -6.98
CA MET A 177 17.91 12.07 -7.97
C MET A 177 18.43 12.24 -9.40
N VAL A 178 18.97 13.41 -9.74
CA VAL A 178 19.49 13.67 -11.10
C VAL A 178 20.65 12.73 -11.43
N ASP A 179 21.58 12.53 -10.48
CA ASP A 179 22.71 11.63 -10.65
C ASP A 179 22.28 10.16 -10.71
N GLU A 180 21.26 9.80 -9.93
CA GLU A 180 20.65 8.47 -9.94
C GLU A 180 20.04 8.15 -11.32
N VAL A 181 19.25 9.06 -11.88
CA VAL A 181 18.66 8.88 -13.21
C VAL A 181 19.73 8.92 -14.31
N ARG A 182 20.76 9.77 -14.17
CA ARG A 182 21.86 9.86 -15.14
C ARG A 182 22.53 8.50 -15.37
N LYS A 183 22.72 7.71 -14.32
CA LYS A 183 23.32 6.36 -14.41
C LYS A 183 22.50 5.40 -15.29
N MET A 184 21.20 5.65 -15.46
CA MET A 184 20.31 4.85 -16.27
C MET A 184 20.10 5.41 -17.70
N PHE A 185 20.50 6.65 -17.93
CA PHE A 185 20.28 7.34 -19.21
C PHE A 185 20.93 6.60 -20.38
N ARG A 186 20.17 6.46 -21.48
CA ARG A 186 20.65 5.92 -22.75
C ARG A 186 20.02 6.72 -23.88
N LEU A 187 20.79 7.07 -24.92
CA LEU A 187 20.33 7.88 -26.05
C LEU A 187 19.08 7.30 -26.75
N ASN A 188 18.96 5.98 -26.81
CA ASN A 188 17.85 5.27 -27.46
C ASN A 188 16.95 4.53 -26.44
N ALA A 189 16.80 5.09 -25.24
CA ALA A 189 15.95 4.50 -24.20
C ALA A 189 14.46 4.50 -24.63
N ASN A 190 13.76 3.40 -24.33
CA ASN A 190 12.31 3.32 -24.45
C ASN A 190 11.66 3.59 -23.09
N TYR A 191 11.06 4.76 -22.92
CA TYR A 191 10.38 5.19 -21.69
C TYR A 191 8.99 4.58 -21.48
N SER A 192 8.53 3.68 -22.36
CA SER A 192 7.25 2.99 -22.22
C SER A 192 7.33 1.65 -21.47
N ARG A 193 8.53 1.20 -21.08
CA ARG A 193 8.77 -0.14 -20.50
C ARG A 193 9.51 -0.11 -19.17
N GLY A 194 9.24 -1.12 -18.34
CA GLY A 194 9.93 -1.34 -17.07
C GLY A 194 9.98 -0.12 -16.15
N ILE A 195 11.12 0.05 -15.48
CA ILE A 195 11.36 1.13 -14.53
C ILE A 195 11.46 2.51 -15.19
N ARG A 196 11.77 2.57 -16.49
CA ARG A 196 11.99 3.82 -17.25
C ARG A 196 10.72 4.67 -17.40
N ARG A 197 9.57 4.13 -16.98
CA ARG A 197 8.28 4.82 -16.89
C ARG A 197 8.16 5.69 -15.63
N ALA A 198 9.10 5.59 -14.69
CA ALA A 198 9.05 6.34 -13.44
C ALA A 198 9.13 7.85 -13.71
N ILE A 199 8.28 8.62 -13.04
CA ILE A 199 8.31 10.09 -13.10
C ILE A 199 9.68 10.55 -12.61
N GLY A 200 10.34 11.40 -13.40
CA GLY A 200 11.75 11.75 -13.23
C GLY A 200 12.59 11.30 -14.41
N VAL A 201 12.36 10.08 -14.91
CA VAL A 201 13.21 9.50 -15.96
C VAL A 201 12.92 10.12 -17.33
N PRO A 202 11.67 10.13 -17.85
CA PRO A 202 11.38 10.79 -19.12
C PRO A 202 11.63 12.31 -19.09
N GLU A 203 11.35 12.95 -17.96
CA GLU A 203 11.46 14.41 -17.81
C GLU A 203 12.91 14.91 -17.90
N LEU A 204 13.87 14.12 -17.42
CA LEU A 204 15.30 14.48 -17.46
C LEU A 204 16.00 14.11 -18.79
N ASP A 205 15.34 13.41 -19.72
CA ASP A 205 15.95 12.99 -21.00
C ASP A 205 16.53 14.18 -21.78
N ARG A 206 15.75 15.26 -21.91
CA ARG A 206 16.18 16.47 -22.62
C ARG A 206 17.39 17.12 -21.95
N TYR A 207 17.44 17.12 -20.62
CA TYR A 207 18.55 17.65 -19.85
C TYR A 207 19.84 16.86 -20.15
N PHE A 208 19.80 15.53 -20.08
CA PHE A 208 20.98 14.69 -20.34
C PHE A 208 21.47 14.76 -21.79
N ARG A 209 20.58 14.93 -22.77
CA ARG A 209 21.00 15.14 -24.17
C ARG A 209 21.75 16.46 -24.35
N ALA A 210 21.35 17.50 -23.62
CA ALA A 210 21.95 18.82 -23.71
C ALA A 210 23.28 18.95 -22.96
N GLU A 211 23.64 18.01 -22.07
CA GLU A 211 24.87 18.08 -21.27
C GLU A 211 26.14 18.20 -22.13
N SER A 212 26.16 17.57 -23.31
CA SER A 212 27.33 17.56 -24.21
C SER A 212 27.45 18.79 -25.13
N SER A 213 26.38 19.56 -25.32
CA SER A 213 26.28 20.55 -26.40
C SER A 213 25.89 21.96 -25.96
N SER A 214 25.52 22.15 -24.71
CA SER A 214 24.97 23.42 -24.21
C SER A 214 25.84 24.07 -23.15
N ASP A 215 25.85 25.41 -23.14
CA ASP A 215 26.50 26.21 -22.11
C ASP A 215 25.80 26.07 -20.74
N ASP A 216 26.53 26.41 -19.68
CA ASP A 216 26.09 26.23 -18.29
C ASP A 216 24.74 26.89 -17.99
N LYS A 217 24.48 28.08 -18.54
CA LYS A 217 23.23 28.82 -18.30
C LYS A 217 22.05 28.12 -18.98
N THR A 218 22.25 27.66 -20.22
CA THR A 218 21.23 26.89 -20.95
C THR A 218 20.95 25.56 -20.25
N ARG A 219 21.98 24.85 -19.78
CA ARG A 219 21.81 23.59 -19.03
C ARG A 219 21.01 23.78 -17.75
N ALA A 220 21.32 24.83 -16.97
CA ALA A 220 20.60 25.14 -15.74
C ALA A 220 19.10 25.39 -16.00
N ARG A 221 18.77 26.13 -17.07
CA ARG A 221 17.37 26.37 -17.46
C ARG A 221 16.65 25.09 -17.86
N ILE A 222 17.29 24.21 -18.65
CA ILE A 222 16.69 22.94 -19.07
C ILE A 222 16.45 22.03 -17.85
N LEU A 223 17.38 22.02 -16.89
CA LEU A 223 17.21 21.27 -15.64
C LEU A 223 16.03 21.77 -14.83
N GLU A 224 15.90 23.10 -14.68
CA GLU A 224 14.78 23.73 -13.98
C GLU A 224 13.44 23.39 -14.66
N GLU A 225 13.37 23.45 -15.99
CA GLU A 225 12.19 23.02 -16.77
C GLU A 225 11.84 21.54 -16.50
N ALA A 226 12.84 20.65 -16.45
CA ALA A 226 12.64 19.24 -16.16
C ALA A 226 12.12 19.01 -14.73
N ILE A 227 12.71 19.68 -13.73
CA ILE A 227 12.27 19.58 -12.32
C ILE A 227 10.83 20.07 -12.17
N ASN A 228 10.47 21.17 -12.81
CA ASN A 228 9.08 21.67 -12.81
C ASN A 228 8.10 20.68 -13.46
N MET A 229 8.51 19.99 -14.53
CA MET A 229 7.72 18.93 -15.14
C MET A 229 7.53 17.72 -14.20
N ILE A 230 8.58 17.33 -13.45
CA ILE A 230 8.51 16.26 -12.44
C ILE A 230 7.50 16.62 -11.34
N LYS A 231 7.55 17.85 -10.83
CA LYS A 231 6.59 18.36 -9.83
C LYS A 231 5.16 18.27 -10.36
N PHE A 232 4.93 18.79 -11.57
CA PHE A 232 3.62 18.77 -12.22
C PHE A 232 3.08 17.35 -12.43
N ASN A 233 3.89 16.44 -12.99
CA ASN A 233 3.47 15.06 -13.24
C ASN A 233 3.24 14.28 -11.95
N THR A 234 4.00 14.57 -10.88
CA THR A 234 3.81 13.98 -9.55
C THR A 234 2.46 14.41 -8.95
N SER A 235 2.12 15.70 -9.03
CA SER A 235 0.81 16.20 -8.59
C SER A 235 -0.34 15.59 -9.40
N LYS A 236 -0.20 15.55 -10.73
CA LYS A 236 -1.17 14.90 -11.63
C LYS A 236 -1.38 13.42 -11.30
N LEU A 237 -0.32 12.70 -10.93
CA LEU A 237 -0.41 11.32 -10.46
C LEU A 237 -1.22 11.23 -9.17
N ALA A 238 -0.98 12.11 -8.19
CA ALA A 238 -1.71 12.14 -6.94
C ALA A 238 -3.22 12.39 -7.17
N CYS A 239 -3.59 13.35 -8.02
CA CYS A 239 -4.99 13.59 -8.41
C CYS A 239 -5.65 12.32 -8.97
N ARG A 240 -5.00 11.66 -9.93
CA ARG A 240 -5.51 10.43 -10.55
C ARG A 240 -5.65 9.27 -9.56
N GLN A 241 -4.71 9.16 -8.62
CA GLN A 241 -4.77 8.16 -7.55
C GLN A 241 -5.98 8.43 -6.65
N MET A 242 -6.24 9.69 -6.30
CA MET A 242 -7.39 10.08 -5.51
C MET A 242 -8.71 9.77 -6.23
N GLU A 243 -8.86 10.18 -7.49
CA GLU A 243 -10.02 9.84 -8.32
C GLU A 243 -10.28 8.33 -8.34
N LYS A 244 -9.21 7.53 -8.45
CA LYS A 244 -9.33 6.07 -8.45
C LYS A 244 -9.74 5.51 -7.08
N ILE A 245 -9.27 6.07 -5.96
CA ILE A 245 -9.72 5.67 -4.61
C ILE A 245 -11.20 6.00 -4.42
N TYR A 246 -11.64 7.20 -4.83
CA TYR A 246 -13.06 7.58 -4.82
C TYR A 246 -13.91 6.58 -5.63
N ARG A 247 -13.46 6.19 -6.83
CA ARG A 247 -14.14 5.14 -7.62
C ARG A 247 -14.21 3.80 -6.87
N LEU A 248 -13.14 3.36 -6.21
CA LEU A 248 -13.14 2.11 -5.44
C LEU A 248 -14.13 2.17 -4.26
N ARG A 249 -14.24 3.32 -3.59
CA ARG A 249 -15.19 3.52 -2.49
C ARG A 249 -16.63 3.60 -3.00
N ASP A 250 -16.89 4.49 -3.95
CA ASP A 250 -18.24 4.91 -4.31
C ASP A 250 -18.90 4.00 -5.36
N VAL A 251 -18.11 3.46 -6.30
CA VAL A 251 -18.62 2.62 -7.39
C VAL A 251 -18.46 1.13 -7.06
N LYS A 252 -17.31 0.74 -6.52
CA LYS A 252 -17.05 -0.67 -6.14
C LYS A 252 -17.54 -1.02 -4.74
N GLY A 253 -17.96 -0.03 -3.93
CA GLY A 253 -18.50 -0.25 -2.60
C GLY A 253 -17.47 -0.76 -1.58
N TRP A 254 -16.18 -0.51 -1.80
CA TRP A 254 -15.16 -0.90 -0.83
C TRP A 254 -15.34 -0.13 0.47
N LYS A 255 -15.53 -0.86 1.58
CA LYS A 255 -15.63 -0.28 2.92
C LYS A 255 -14.23 0.10 3.39
N MET A 256 -13.94 1.40 3.41
CA MET A 256 -12.63 1.93 3.80
C MET A 256 -12.74 2.80 5.04
N HIS A 257 -11.74 2.70 5.92
CA HIS A 257 -11.53 3.63 7.02
C HIS A 257 -10.70 4.80 6.51
N ARG A 258 -11.34 5.92 6.20
CA ARG A 258 -10.66 7.17 5.83
C ARG A 258 -9.98 7.76 7.07
N ILE A 259 -8.70 8.08 6.92
CA ILE A 259 -7.85 8.68 7.94
C ILE A 259 -7.32 9.98 7.35
N ASP A 260 -7.84 11.12 7.84
CA ASP A 260 -7.45 12.44 7.36
C ASP A 260 -6.15 12.88 8.03
N ALA A 261 -5.07 12.91 7.24
CA ALA A 261 -3.75 13.34 7.68
C ALA A 261 -3.49 14.83 7.40
N THR A 262 -4.44 15.60 6.85
CA THR A 262 -4.22 17.00 6.42
C THR A 262 -3.62 17.88 7.52
N ASP A 263 -4.13 17.77 8.75
CA ASP A 263 -3.62 18.54 9.89
C ASP A 263 -2.20 18.16 10.31
N VAL A 264 -1.73 16.97 9.95
CA VAL A 264 -0.33 16.59 10.17
C VAL A 264 0.57 17.41 9.25
N PHE A 265 0.20 17.52 7.97
CA PHE A 265 0.98 18.22 6.95
C PHE A 265 1.01 19.74 7.14
N ARG A 266 0.13 20.30 7.98
CA ARG A 266 0.17 21.71 8.40
C ARG A 266 1.23 22.00 9.48
N ARG A 267 1.71 20.97 10.17
CA ARG A 267 2.63 21.08 11.31
C ARG A 267 4.04 20.68 10.88
N ARG A 268 5.06 21.04 11.68
CA ARG A 268 6.46 20.64 11.44
C ARG A 268 7.11 20.03 12.68
N GLY A 269 8.17 19.27 12.46
CA GLY A 269 8.97 18.64 13.51
C GLY A 269 8.15 17.82 14.50
N ARG A 270 8.46 17.95 15.80
CA ARG A 270 7.82 17.18 16.88
C ARG A 270 6.30 17.36 16.95
N GLU A 271 5.77 18.50 16.53
CA GLU A 271 4.33 18.73 16.50
C GLU A 271 3.65 17.91 15.40
N ALA A 272 4.30 17.78 14.25
CA ALA A 272 3.83 16.91 13.17
C ALA A 272 3.84 15.44 13.62
N ASP A 273 4.89 14.99 14.31
CA ASP A 273 4.96 13.60 14.81
C ASP A 273 3.89 13.30 15.85
N LYS A 274 3.65 14.23 16.79
CA LYS A 274 2.56 14.10 17.75
C LYS A 274 1.19 14.10 17.07
N ALA A 275 1.01 14.94 16.06
CA ALA A 275 -0.20 14.96 15.25
C ALA A 275 -0.42 13.66 14.49
N TRP A 276 0.64 13.14 13.87
CA TRP A 276 0.62 11.86 13.16
C TRP A 276 0.21 10.72 14.08
N GLU A 277 0.78 10.64 15.29
CA GLU A 277 0.39 9.62 16.25
C GLU A 277 -1.09 9.71 16.62
N ASN A 278 -1.58 10.92 16.90
CA ASN A 278 -2.95 11.12 17.40
C ASN A 278 -4.02 10.98 16.30
N LEU A 279 -3.72 11.41 15.08
CA LEU A 279 -4.69 11.50 13.99
C LEU A 279 -4.59 10.33 12.99
N VAL A 280 -3.41 9.70 12.88
CA VAL A 280 -3.13 8.69 11.85
C VAL A 280 -2.76 7.36 12.47
N ALA A 281 -1.58 7.23 13.11
CA ALA A 281 -1.06 5.94 13.55
C ALA A 281 -1.90 5.30 14.67
N GLY A 282 -2.24 6.06 15.72
CA GLY A 282 -3.06 5.61 16.84
C GLY A 282 -4.45 5.12 16.43
N PRO A 283 -5.26 5.94 15.72
CA PRO A 283 -6.56 5.51 15.20
C PRO A 283 -6.47 4.29 14.27
N SER A 284 -5.47 4.23 13.39
CA SER A 284 -5.24 3.09 12.50
C SER A 284 -4.93 1.81 13.27
N ALA A 285 -4.05 1.88 14.27
CA ALA A 285 -3.73 0.74 15.12
C ALA A 285 -4.97 0.23 15.88
N MET A 286 -5.84 1.12 16.33
CA MET A 286 -7.11 0.73 16.97
C MET A 286 -8.06 0.03 15.99
N ILE A 287 -8.17 0.53 14.75
CA ILE A 287 -8.97 -0.12 13.70
C ILE A 287 -8.41 -1.52 13.39
N VAL A 288 -7.10 -1.63 13.16
CA VAL A 288 -6.43 -2.91 12.91
C VAL A 288 -6.63 -3.86 14.07
N SER A 289 -6.48 -3.41 15.32
CA SER A 289 -6.68 -4.28 16.46
C SER A 289 -8.12 -4.78 16.59
N ARG A 290 -9.13 -3.93 16.34
CA ARG A 290 -10.54 -4.37 16.33
C ARG A 290 -10.78 -5.38 15.23
N PHE A 291 -10.20 -5.13 14.06
CA PHE A 291 -10.24 -6.05 12.93
C PHE A 291 -9.60 -7.40 13.27
N LEU A 292 -8.46 -7.44 13.96
CA LEU A 292 -7.76 -8.69 14.30
C LEU A 292 -8.46 -9.51 15.38
N TYR A 293 -8.99 -8.87 16.42
CA TYR A 293 -9.48 -9.56 17.61
C TYR A 293 -11.01 -9.53 17.77
N ASN A 294 -11.75 -8.98 16.80
CA ASN A 294 -13.21 -8.88 16.80
C ASN A 294 -13.81 -8.20 18.05
N PHE A 295 -13.10 -7.23 18.65
CA PHE A 295 -13.62 -6.48 19.79
C PHE A 295 -14.83 -5.61 19.41
N GLY A 296 -15.89 -5.68 20.22
CA GLY A 296 -17.02 -4.75 20.14
C GLY A 296 -16.62 -3.30 20.51
N PRO A 297 -17.46 -2.30 20.25
CA PRO A 297 -17.10 -0.87 20.38
C PRO A 297 -16.62 -0.40 21.76
N MET A 298 -16.75 -1.18 22.85
CA MET A 298 -16.56 -0.71 24.23
C MET A 298 -15.34 -1.23 25.01
N GLU A 299 -14.60 -2.24 24.56
CA GLU A 299 -13.60 -2.90 25.45
C GLU A 299 -12.18 -2.27 25.42
N TYR A 300 -11.93 -1.28 24.57
CA TYR A 300 -10.58 -0.78 24.33
C TYR A 300 -10.08 0.31 25.31
N ARG A 301 -10.91 0.78 26.25
CA ARG A 301 -10.48 1.76 27.28
C ARG A 301 -9.39 1.20 28.21
N ASN A 302 -9.27 -0.12 28.34
CA ASN A 302 -8.30 -0.77 29.24
C ASN A 302 -6.89 -0.98 28.63
N LEU A 303 -6.71 -0.86 27.31
CA LEU A 303 -5.39 -1.08 26.68
C LEU A 303 -4.45 0.13 26.78
N ARG A 304 -4.95 1.33 27.12
CA ARG A 304 -4.08 2.46 27.49
C ARG A 304 -3.31 2.22 28.80
N ALA A 305 -3.78 1.30 29.65
CA ALA A 305 -3.15 0.98 30.95
C ALA A 305 -1.98 -0.01 30.84
N LEU A 306 -1.76 -0.65 29.68
CA LEU A 306 -0.67 -1.62 29.46
C LEU A 306 0.66 -0.97 29.02
N ARG A 307 0.90 0.31 29.34
CA ARG A 307 2.23 0.92 29.22
C ARG A 307 3.18 0.29 30.26
N GLY A 308 3.79 -0.83 29.90
CA GLY A 308 5.06 -1.29 30.48
C GLY A 308 6.25 -0.58 29.82
N PRO A 309 7.38 -0.41 30.52
CA PRO A 309 8.40 0.58 30.17
C PRO A 309 9.39 0.05 29.14
N LEU A 310 9.17 0.35 27.86
CA LEU A 310 10.22 0.34 26.82
C LEU A 310 9.99 1.50 25.85
N MET A 311 10.20 2.73 26.36
CA MET A 311 10.47 3.88 25.51
C MET A 311 11.45 4.80 26.24
N GLY A 312 12.72 4.63 25.91
CA GLY A 312 13.77 5.60 26.15
C GLY A 312 14.63 5.67 24.90
N THR A 313 14.50 6.79 24.19
CA THR A 313 15.49 7.38 23.26
C THR A 313 15.92 6.61 22.01
N ALA A 314 15.50 7.14 20.85
CA ALA A 314 16.11 7.17 19.50
C ALA A 314 14.95 6.89 18.51
N VAL A 315 14.53 7.80 17.63
CA VAL A 315 15.34 8.52 16.64
C VAL A 315 14.74 9.92 16.44
N ALA A 316 15.50 10.93 16.86
CA ALA A 316 15.41 12.28 16.32
C ALA A 316 16.62 12.45 15.42
N ALA A 317 16.47 12.18 14.12
CA ALA A 317 17.32 12.67 13.03
C ALA A 317 16.96 11.91 11.74
N ALA A 318 16.15 12.53 10.89
CA ALA A 318 16.25 12.39 9.44
C ALA A 318 15.49 13.57 8.81
N THR A 319 16.25 14.67 8.68
CA THR A 319 16.21 15.71 7.64
C THR A 319 14.89 16.00 6.94
N HIS A 320 14.53 17.30 7.07
CA HIS A 320 13.81 18.12 6.10
C HIS A 320 13.73 17.49 4.73
#